data_AF-A0AAD5IZ26-F1
#
_entry.id   AF-A0AAD5IZ26-F1
#
_cell.length_a   1.000
_cell.length_b   1.000
_cell.length_c   1.000
_cell.angle_alpha   90.00
_cell.angle_beta   90.00
_cell.angle_gamma   90.00
#
_symmetry.space_group_name_H-M   'P 1'
#
loop_
_entity.id
_entity.type
_entity.pdbx_description
1 polymer ?
#
loop_
_entity_poly.entity_id
_entity_poly.type
_entity_poly.pdbx_seq_one_letter_code
_entity_poly.pdbx_strand_id
1 'polypeptide(L)'
;MTAYEFDDVFDEPDMGGARYAHTMRVWVYNSGFFYIRPTLPSIELLDRVADRLSWEPTSWDQAVFNEELFFPSHPGYDGLLASRRTMDFYLFMNSKVLFKTLRKNTSLSKFKPVIIHVNYHTDKLPRMLAIIEFYVNSKQDALKSFPDGSNF
;
A
#
# COMPACT_ATOMS: atom_id res chain seq x y z
N MET A 1 12.71 3.35 -3.14
CA MET A 1 11.56 3.68 -2.30
C MET A 1 11.03 2.38 -1.75
N THR A 2 11.22 2.14 -0.46
CA THR A 2 10.84 0.88 0.20
C THR A 2 9.45 1.05 0.79
N ALA A 3 8.74 -0.07 1.00
CA ALA A 3 7.47 -0.08 1.73
C ALA A 3 7.67 0.03 3.27
N TYR A 4 8.89 0.34 3.71
CA TYR A 4 9.37 0.19 5.09
C TYR A 4 9.79 1.54 5.68
N GLU A 5 9.02 2.58 5.38
CA GLU A 5 9.16 3.92 5.97
C GLU A 5 10.41 4.69 5.50
N PHE A 6 10.42 5.99 5.74
CA PHE A 6 11.52 6.90 5.42
C PHE A 6 11.71 7.88 6.58
N ASP A 7 12.95 8.03 7.04
CA ASP A 7 13.37 9.07 7.99
C ASP A 7 13.77 10.31 7.19
N ASP A 8 12.99 11.37 7.33
CA ASP A 8 13.11 12.65 6.63
C ASP A 8 13.45 13.75 7.63
N VAL A 9 14.41 14.61 7.30
CA VAL A 9 14.85 15.68 8.21
C VAL A 9 14.15 16.98 7.81
N PHE A 10 13.33 17.49 8.71
CA PHE A 10 12.78 18.84 8.62
C PHE A 10 13.84 19.84 9.08
N ASP A 11 14.11 20.82 8.21
CA ASP A 11 15.18 21.79 8.38
C ASP A 11 14.61 23.16 8.75
N GLU A 12 14.90 23.62 9.97
CA GLU A 12 14.49 24.91 10.54
C GLU A 12 15.72 25.78 10.89
N PRO A 13 16.28 26.54 9.93
CA PRO A 13 17.53 27.28 10.12
C PRO A 13 17.54 28.23 11.32
N ASP A 14 16.40 28.84 11.62
CA ASP A 14 16.25 29.82 12.72
C ASP A 14 16.41 29.19 14.12
N MET A 15 16.36 27.86 14.23
CA MET A 15 16.50 27.13 15.50
C MET A 15 17.97 26.82 15.87
N GLY A 16 18.93 27.31 15.09
CA GLY A 16 20.36 27.21 15.40
C GLY A 16 20.85 25.77 15.58
N GLY A 17 21.31 25.42 16.78
CA GLY A 17 21.79 24.06 17.08
C GLY A 17 20.70 22.98 17.08
N ALA A 18 19.42 23.37 17.19
CA ALA A 18 18.25 22.48 17.15
C ALA A 18 17.54 22.51 15.79
N ARG A 19 18.24 22.91 14.73
CA ARG A 19 17.74 23.10 13.36
C ARG A 19 17.13 21.86 12.70
N TYR A 20 17.50 20.66 13.15
CA TYR A 20 17.08 19.42 12.50
C TYR A 20 16.09 18.65 13.37
N ALA A 21 14.86 18.50 12.86
CA ALA A 21 13.83 17.65 13.43
C ALA A 21 13.60 16.44 12.53
N HIS A 22 13.60 15.24 13.12
CA HIS A 22 13.34 14.01 12.37
C HIS A 22 11.83 13.79 12.21
N THR A 23 11.41 13.42 11.00
CA THR A 23 10.05 13.09 10.65
C THR A 23 10.00 11.73 9.98
N MET A 24 8.91 10.99 10.21
CA MET A 24 8.69 9.70 9.54
C MET A 24 7.64 9.86 8.46
N ARG A 25 7.97 9.43 7.23
CA ARG A 25 6.99 9.29 6.16
C ARG A 25 6.68 7.82 5.94
N VAL A 26 5.42 7.46 6.14
CA VAL A 26 4.93 6.11 5.92
C VAL A 26 4.10 6.04 4.66
N TRP A 27 4.33 5.03 3.83
CA TRP A 27 3.43 4.71 2.73
C TRP A 27 2.16 4.09 3.31
N VAL A 28 1.01 4.67 2.98
CA VAL A 28 -0.28 4.08 3.34
C VAL A 28 -0.40 2.67 2.77
N TYR A 29 -1.00 1.77 3.55
CA TYR A 29 -1.30 0.43 3.11
C TYR A 29 -2.42 0.41 2.10
N ASN A 30 -2.28 -0.46 1.11
CA ASN A 30 -3.37 -0.74 0.20
C ASN A 30 -4.40 -1.66 0.88
N SER A 31 -5.64 -1.19 1.04
CA SER A 31 -6.72 -1.93 1.69
C SER A 31 -7.33 -3.05 0.83
N GLY A 32 -6.78 -3.30 -0.37
CA GLY A 32 -7.32 -4.31 -1.27
C GLY A 32 -6.97 -5.76 -0.91
N PHE A 33 -5.93 -5.96 -0.11
CA PHE A 33 -5.59 -7.26 0.45
C PHE A 33 -4.80 -7.10 1.75
N PHE A 34 -5.33 -7.63 2.84
CA PHE A 34 -4.67 -7.63 4.13
C PHE A 34 -5.14 -8.81 4.99
N TYR A 35 -4.40 -9.06 6.06
CA TYR A 35 -4.77 -10.02 7.10
C TYR A 35 -4.98 -9.27 8.42
N ILE A 36 -6.12 -9.51 9.07
CA ILE A 36 -6.42 -8.99 10.40
C ILE A 36 -6.65 -10.19 11.33
N ARG A 37 -5.86 -10.26 12.40
CA ARG A 37 -6.09 -11.20 13.51
C ARG A 37 -7.14 -10.59 14.44
N PRO A 38 -8.21 -11.29 14.84
CA PRO A 38 -9.29 -10.75 15.66
C PRO A 38 -8.87 -10.55 17.12
N THR A 39 -8.19 -9.45 17.39
CA THR A 39 -7.81 -8.95 18.72
C THR A 39 -8.66 -7.75 19.10
N LEU A 40 -8.70 -7.37 20.39
CA LEU A 40 -9.44 -6.16 20.81
C LEU A 40 -9.02 -4.91 20.02
N PRO A 41 -7.72 -4.56 19.86
CA PRO A 41 -7.34 -3.36 19.10
C PRO A 41 -7.70 -3.43 17.61
N SER A 42 -7.73 -4.62 17.01
CA SER A 42 -8.11 -4.76 15.60
C SER A 42 -9.62 -4.72 15.37
N ILE A 43 -10.41 -5.19 16.35
CA ILE A 43 -11.87 -5.05 16.31
C ILE A 43 -12.20 -3.57 16.43
N GLU A 44 -11.60 -2.89 17.41
CA GLU A 44 -11.75 -1.45 17.59
C GLU A 44 -11.33 -0.65 16.35
N LEU A 45 -10.23 -1.02 15.67
CA LEU A 45 -9.86 -0.43 14.39
C LEU A 45 -10.98 -0.54 13.36
N LEU A 46 -11.59 -1.73 13.21
CA LEU A 46 -12.67 -1.93 12.24
C LEU A 46 -13.96 -1.21 12.63
N ASP A 47 -14.28 -1.14 13.92
CA ASP A 47 -15.43 -0.38 14.43
C ASP A 47 -15.25 1.11 14.12
N ARG A 48 -14.07 1.70 14.41
CA ARG A 48 -13.78 3.11 14.10
C ARG A 48 -13.85 3.40 12.60
N VAL A 49 -13.32 2.50 11.76
CA VAL A 49 -13.38 2.64 10.30
C VAL A 49 -14.82 2.57 9.80
N ALA A 50 -15.61 1.61 10.28
CA ALA A 50 -17.01 1.47 9.90
C ALA A 50 -17.84 2.69 10.34
N ASP A 51 -17.63 3.15 11.57
CA ASP A 51 -18.29 4.34 12.10
C ASP A 51 -17.97 5.55 11.24
N ARG A 52 -16.69 5.85 10.97
CA ARG A 52 -16.30 6.98 10.10
C ARG A 52 -16.89 6.91 8.70
N LEU A 53 -16.81 5.74 8.05
CA LEU A 53 -17.39 5.57 6.71
C LEU A 53 -18.92 5.72 6.70
N SER A 54 -19.61 5.53 7.83
CA SER A 54 -21.07 5.69 7.92
C SER A 54 -21.54 7.15 7.85
N TRP A 55 -20.73 8.11 8.30
CA TRP A 55 -21.07 9.54 8.29
C TRP A 55 -20.16 10.41 7.42
N GLU A 56 -19.07 9.85 6.88
CA GLU A 56 -18.21 10.47 5.86
C GLU A 56 -18.38 9.79 4.48
N PRO A 57 -19.50 10.00 3.76
CA PRO A 57 -19.85 9.21 2.57
C PRO A 57 -18.90 9.41 1.37
N THR A 58 -18.11 10.49 1.37
CA THR A 58 -17.11 10.77 0.32
C THR A 58 -15.72 10.23 0.68
N SER A 59 -15.54 9.72 1.89
CA SER A 59 -14.26 9.17 2.36
C SER A 59 -14.01 7.81 1.73
N TRP A 60 -12.73 7.56 1.39
CA TRP A 60 -12.30 6.30 0.81
C TRP A 60 -11.86 5.34 1.93
N ASP A 61 -12.26 4.08 1.88
CA ASP A 61 -11.97 3.07 2.91
C ASP A 61 -10.48 2.96 3.25
N GLN A 62 -9.63 2.94 2.22
CA GLN A 62 -8.17 2.97 2.36
C GLN A 62 -7.67 4.20 3.12
N ALA A 63 -8.26 5.38 2.91
CA ALA A 63 -7.83 6.60 3.60
C ALA A 63 -8.17 6.51 5.09
N VAL A 64 -9.44 6.22 5.39
CA VAL A 64 -9.94 6.09 6.77
C VAL A 64 -9.21 4.98 7.52
N PHE A 65 -9.01 3.81 6.90
CA PHE A 65 -8.28 2.70 7.50
C PHE A 65 -6.85 3.07 7.91
N ASN A 66 -6.14 3.80 7.04
CA ASN A 66 -4.78 4.22 7.36
C ASN A 66 -4.78 5.34 8.40
N GLU A 67 -5.66 6.34 8.30
CA GLU A 67 -5.75 7.39 9.31
C GLU A 67 -5.97 6.83 10.71
N GLU A 68 -6.97 5.96 10.90
CA GLU A 68 -7.20 5.32 12.19
C GLU A 68 -5.99 4.50 12.65
N LEU A 69 -5.38 3.72 11.74
CA LEU A 69 -4.22 2.90 12.09
C LEU A 69 -2.96 3.72 12.45
N PHE A 70 -2.82 4.94 11.94
CA PHE A 70 -1.60 5.74 12.06
C PHE A 70 -1.73 6.96 12.97
N PHE A 71 -2.94 7.41 13.33
CA PHE A 71 -3.11 8.60 14.15
C PHE A 71 -2.56 8.40 15.57
N PRO A 72 -1.69 9.33 16.04
CA PRO A 72 -1.21 9.29 17.41
C PRO A 72 -2.32 9.71 18.39
N SER A 73 -2.22 9.27 19.63
CA SER A 73 -3.08 9.78 20.70
C SER A 73 -2.93 11.30 20.84
N HIS A 74 -4.03 11.99 21.08
CA HIS A 74 -4.07 13.43 21.36
C HIS A 74 -5.25 13.74 22.30
N PRO A 75 -5.37 14.96 22.85
CA PRO A 75 -6.49 15.28 23.73
C PRO A 75 -7.84 14.92 23.09
N GLY A 76 -8.60 14.07 23.76
CA GLY A 76 -9.90 13.57 23.27
C GLY A 76 -9.86 12.39 22.29
N TYR A 77 -8.68 11.84 21.98
CA TYR A 77 -8.52 10.67 21.10
C TYR A 77 -7.45 9.72 21.65
N ASP A 78 -7.90 8.54 22.05
CA ASP A 78 -6.99 7.44 22.39
C ASP A 78 -6.56 6.73 21.10
N GLY A 79 -5.27 6.79 20.79
CA GLY A 79 -4.69 6.12 19.63
C GLY A 79 -4.84 4.61 19.70
N LEU A 80 -4.96 3.99 18.53
CA LEU A 80 -5.12 2.55 18.41
C LEU A 80 -3.86 1.81 18.85
N LEU A 81 -4.03 0.82 19.73
CA LEU A 81 -2.94 -0.06 20.20
C LEU A 81 -2.71 -1.26 19.28
N ALA A 82 -3.05 -1.13 18.00
CA ALA A 82 -2.94 -2.20 17.02
C ALA A 82 -1.49 -2.35 16.53
N SER A 83 -0.93 -3.54 16.71
CA SER A 83 0.35 -3.89 16.08
C SER A 83 0.17 -4.16 14.59
N ARG A 84 1.07 -3.64 13.76
CA ARG A 84 1.05 -3.84 12.29
C ARG A 84 2.35 -4.44 11.78
N ARG A 85 2.28 -5.12 10.62
CA ARG A 85 3.44 -5.60 9.87
C ARG A 85 3.19 -5.39 8.38
N THR A 86 4.20 -4.90 7.68
CA THR A 86 4.16 -4.73 6.22
C THR A 86 4.49 -6.06 5.54
N MET A 87 3.62 -6.55 4.67
CA MET A 87 3.91 -7.71 3.81
C MET A 87 4.95 -7.36 2.75
N ASP A 88 5.77 -8.34 2.36
CA ASP A 88 6.75 -8.13 1.28
C ASP A 88 6.04 -7.78 -0.02
N PHE A 89 6.28 -6.57 -0.52
CA PHE A 89 5.60 -6.02 -1.69
C PHE A 89 6.02 -6.67 -3.01
N TYR A 90 7.04 -7.54 -3.04
CA TYR A 90 7.35 -8.42 -4.18
C TYR A 90 6.58 -9.74 -4.13
N LEU A 91 6.09 -10.18 -2.97
CA LEU A 91 5.24 -11.37 -2.85
C LEU A 91 3.74 -11.01 -2.86
N PHE A 92 3.37 -9.87 -2.29
CA PHE A 92 2.00 -9.36 -2.16
C PHE A 92 1.90 -8.01 -2.86
N MET A 93 2.00 -8.02 -4.18
CA MET A 93 2.18 -6.80 -4.96
C MET A 93 0.87 -6.24 -5.51
N ASN A 94 0.88 -4.97 -5.83
CA ASN A 94 -0.12 -4.37 -6.69
C ASN A 94 0.38 -4.29 -8.15
N SER A 95 -0.52 -3.99 -9.08
CA SER A 95 -0.19 -3.94 -10.50
C SER A 95 0.86 -2.86 -10.83
N LYS A 96 0.94 -1.77 -10.07
CA LYS A 96 1.98 -0.74 -10.27
C LYS A 96 3.38 -1.32 -10.07
N VAL A 97 3.60 -2.13 -9.03
CA VAL A 97 4.89 -2.80 -8.78
C VAL A 97 5.22 -3.77 -9.92
N LEU A 98 4.24 -4.56 -10.38
CA LEU A 98 4.43 -5.49 -11.49
C LEU A 98 4.84 -4.76 -12.80
N PHE A 99 4.03 -3.81 -13.24
CA PHE A 99 4.17 -3.18 -14.55
C PHE A 99 5.32 -2.16 -14.60
N LYS A 100 5.60 -1.43 -13.51
CA LYS A 100 6.69 -0.46 -13.50
C LYS A 100 8.05 -1.05 -13.13
N THR A 101 8.08 -2.14 -12.36
CA THR A 101 9.33 -2.64 -11.76
C THR A 101 9.65 -4.07 -12.16
N LEU A 102 8.86 -5.06 -11.72
CA LEU A 102 9.23 -6.48 -11.88
C LEU A 102 9.38 -6.91 -13.32
N ARG A 103 8.41 -6.63 -14.19
CA ARG A 103 8.41 -7.15 -15.57
C ARG A 103 9.60 -6.66 -16.39
N LYS A 104 10.21 -5.54 -15.99
CA LYS A 104 11.34 -4.90 -16.68
C LYS A 104 12.70 -5.38 -16.18
N ASN A 105 12.72 -6.05 -15.03
CA ASN A 105 13.94 -6.50 -14.41
C ASN A 105 14.07 -8.02 -14.58
N THR A 106 15.04 -8.46 -15.37
CA THR A 106 15.28 -9.87 -15.71
C THR A 106 15.70 -10.75 -14.54
N SER A 107 16.27 -10.18 -13.48
CA SER A 107 16.56 -10.93 -12.25
C SER A 107 15.32 -11.10 -11.38
N LEU A 108 14.43 -10.10 -11.37
CA LEU A 108 13.19 -10.11 -10.60
C LEU A 108 12.02 -10.80 -11.33
N SER A 109 12.03 -10.87 -12.66
CA SER A 109 10.95 -11.49 -13.45
C SER A 109 10.79 -12.99 -13.18
N LYS A 110 11.75 -13.60 -12.47
CA LYS A 110 11.69 -14.98 -11.99
C LYS A 110 10.85 -15.14 -10.71
N PHE A 111 10.57 -14.07 -9.99
CA PHE A 111 9.73 -14.13 -8.79
C PHE A 111 8.28 -14.43 -9.16
N LYS A 112 7.74 -15.51 -8.57
CA LYS A 112 6.33 -15.83 -8.61
C LYS A 112 5.65 -15.22 -7.39
N PRO A 113 4.80 -14.20 -7.55
CA PRO A 113 4.11 -13.61 -6.41
C PRO A 113 3.05 -14.54 -5.85
N VAL A 114 2.67 -14.30 -4.59
CA VAL A 114 1.53 -14.94 -3.94
C VAL A 114 0.24 -14.32 -4.46
N ILE A 115 0.18 -12.98 -4.50
CA ILE A 115 -0.97 -12.22 -4.99
C ILE A 115 -0.50 -11.03 -5.84
N ILE A 116 -1.30 -10.73 -6.88
CA ILE A 116 -1.20 -9.49 -7.64
C ILE A 116 -2.57 -8.78 -7.59
N HIS A 117 -2.64 -7.66 -6.88
CA HIS A 117 -3.84 -6.82 -6.85
C HIS A 117 -3.85 -5.84 -8.03
N VAL A 118 -4.79 -6.01 -8.97
CA VAL A 118 -4.89 -5.15 -10.18
C VAL A 118 -5.78 -3.93 -9.93
N ASN A 119 -5.23 -2.93 -9.25
CA ASN A 119 -5.97 -1.75 -8.77
C ASN A 119 -5.63 -0.43 -9.46
N TYR A 120 -4.47 -0.29 -10.10
CA TYR A 120 -4.03 0.99 -10.70
C TYR A 120 -4.44 1.21 -12.16
N HIS A 121 -5.17 0.26 -12.76
CA HIS A 121 -5.46 0.29 -14.18
C HIS A 121 -6.95 0.37 -14.49
N THR A 122 -7.32 1.02 -15.59
CA THR A 122 -8.70 1.05 -16.10
C THR A 122 -9.00 -0.24 -16.89
N ASP A 123 -8.04 -0.72 -17.66
CA ASP A 123 -8.05 -1.98 -18.43
C ASP A 123 -7.72 -3.20 -17.56
N LYS A 124 -8.40 -3.36 -16.42
CA LYS A 124 -8.11 -4.41 -15.43
C LYS A 124 -8.20 -5.82 -16.00
N LEU A 125 -9.29 -6.13 -16.70
CA LEU A 125 -9.56 -7.49 -17.19
C LEU A 125 -8.48 -7.98 -18.17
N PRO A 126 -8.14 -7.25 -19.25
CA PRO A 126 -7.05 -7.65 -20.15
C PRO A 126 -5.72 -7.88 -19.43
N ARG A 127 -5.38 -7.03 -18.45
CA ARG A 127 -4.16 -7.19 -17.65
C ARG A 127 -4.20 -8.43 -16.76
N MET A 128 -5.33 -8.71 -16.11
CA MET A 128 -5.51 -9.93 -15.31
C MET A 128 -5.32 -11.19 -16.15
N LEU A 129 -5.90 -11.24 -17.36
CA LEU A 129 -5.71 -12.35 -18.28
C LEU A 129 -4.24 -12.50 -18.69
N ALA A 130 -3.56 -11.41 -19.04
CA ALA A 130 -2.15 -11.44 -19.39
C ALA A 130 -1.23 -11.86 -18.23
N ILE A 131 -1.60 -11.51 -17.00
CA ILE A 131 -0.91 -11.96 -15.78
C ILE A 131 -1.04 -13.48 -15.61
N ILE A 132 -2.23 -14.04 -15.85
CA ILE A 132 -2.45 -15.50 -15.84
C ILE A 132 -1.60 -16.15 -16.93
N GLU A 133 -1.62 -15.63 -18.15
CA GLU A 133 -0.79 -16.14 -19.25
C GLU A 133 0.70 -16.17 -18.89
N PHE A 134 1.20 -15.12 -18.23
CA PHE A 134 2.60 -15.02 -17.82
C PHE A 134 2.98 -16.01 -16.70
N TYR A 135 2.22 -16.04 -15.59
CA TYR A 135 2.60 -16.78 -14.38
C TYR A 135 2.08 -18.23 -14.31
N VAL A 136 0.98 -18.53 -15.00
CA VAL A 136 0.35 -19.85 -15.01
C VAL A 136 0.69 -20.59 -16.30
N ASN A 137 0.51 -19.94 -17.45
CA ASN A 137 0.73 -20.56 -18.77
C ASN A 137 2.17 -20.37 -19.31
N SER A 138 3.04 -19.74 -18.53
CA SER A 138 4.46 -19.53 -18.85
C SER A 138 4.74 -18.73 -20.13
N LYS A 139 3.78 -17.93 -20.59
CA LYS A 139 3.91 -17.07 -21.77
C LYS A 139 4.70 -15.79 -21.44
N GLN A 140 6.02 -15.85 -21.60
CA GLN A 140 6.97 -14.82 -21.15
C GLN A 140 6.79 -13.44 -21.80
N ASP A 141 6.13 -13.35 -22.95
CA ASP A 141 5.86 -12.10 -23.66
C ASP A 141 4.47 -11.51 -23.37
N ALA A 142 3.61 -12.19 -22.61
CA ALA A 142 2.22 -11.80 -22.37
C ALA A 142 2.05 -10.40 -21.78
N LEU A 143 3.02 -9.93 -20.99
CA LEU A 143 2.97 -8.62 -20.35
C LEU A 143 3.61 -7.50 -21.19
N LYS A 144 4.27 -7.79 -22.32
CA LYS A 144 5.10 -6.80 -23.04
C LYS A 144 4.30 -5.71 -23.74
N SER A 145 3.11 -6.04 -24.25
CA SER A 145 2.27 -5.11 -25.01
C SER A 145 1.63 -4.02 -24.16
N PHE A 146 1.53 -4.22 -22.85
CA PHE A 146 0.87 -3.26 -21.96
C PHE A 146 1.77 -2.07 -21.62
N PRO A 147 1.25 -0.83 -21.61
CA PRO A 147 1.97 0.30 -21.03
C PRO A 147 2.11 0.16 -19.50
N ASP A 148 3.01 0.95 -18.91
CA ASP A 148 3.23 0.98 -17.45
C ASP A 148 1.99 1.44 -16.67
N GLY A 149 1.29 2.44 -17.21
CA GLY A 149 0.03 2.96 -16.69
C GLY A 149 -1.13 2.64 -17.63
N SER A 150 -2.29 3.24 -17.37
CA SER A 150 -3.38 3.29 -18.33
C SER A 150 -3.24 4.55 -19.17
N ASN A 151 -3.56 4.49 -20.47
CA ASN A 151 -3.80 5.69 -21.24
C ASN A 151 -5.17 6.24 -20.82
N PHE A 152 -5.25 7.54 -20.56
CA PHE A 152 -6.51 8.25 -20.38
C PHE A 152 -7.13 8.55 -21.75
#